data_AF-A0A962Y6Q1-F1
#
_entry.id   AF-A0A962Y6Q1-F1
#
_cell.length_a   1.000
_cell.length_b   1.000
_cell.length_c   1.000
_cell.angle_alpha   90.00
_cell.angle_beta   90.00
_cell.angle_gamma   90.00
#
_symmetry.space_group_name_H-M   'P 1'
#
loop_
_entity.id
_entity.type
_entity.pdbx_description
1 polymer ?
#
loop_
_entity_poly.entity_id
_entity_poly.type
_entity_poly.pdbx_seq_one_letter_code
_entity_poly.pdbx_strand_id
1 'polypeptide(L)' 'MAEFFHMGGYALYVWGSFGVTALCMIAEPLLVRGRGRQIRQRIARIARMEQEVQQ' A
#
# COMPACT_ATOMS: atom_id res chain seq x y z
N MET A 1 -25.19 -20.15 -6.88
CA MET A 1 -24.09 -19.19 -6.55
C MET A 1 -23.60 -19.29 -5.10
N ALA A 2 -24.45 -19.55 -4.10
CA ALA A 2 -24.02 -19.77 -2.71
C ALA A 2 -23.47 -21.20 -2.44
N GLU A 3 -23.57 -22.09 -3.43
CA GLU A 3 -23.12 -23.50 -3.35
C GLU A 3 -21.59 -23.63 -3.29
N PHE A 4 -20.85 -22.62 -3.78
CA PHE A 4 -19.39 -22.53 -3.70
C PHE A 4 -18.88 -22.20 -2.28
N PHE A 5 -19.74 -21.61 -1.44
CA PHE A 5 -19.43 -21.37 -0.01
C PHE A 5 -19.78 -22.57 0.88
N HIS A 6 -20.58 -23.51 0.38
CA HIS A 6 -21.11 -24.63 1.17
C HIS A 6 -20.38 -25.97 1.00
N MET A 7 -19.36 -26.07 0.13
CA MET A 7 -18.34 -27.15 0.23
C MET A 7 -17.31 -26.85 1.34
N GLY A 8 -17.83 -26.68 2.56
CA GLY A 8 -17.24 -27.14 3.83
C GLY A 8 -15.97 -26.49 4.41
N GLY A 9 -15.15 -25.74 3.65
CA GLY A 9 -13.96 -25.11 4.26
C GLY A 9 -12.85 -24.63 3.33
N TYR A 10 -12.85 -25.08 2.07
CA TYR A 10 -11.77 -24.72 1.13
C TYR A 10 -11.90 -23.31 0.55
N ALA A 11 -13.12 -22.78 0.42
CA ALA A 11 -13.33 -21.43 -0.09
C ALA A 11 -12.68 -20.36 0.80
N LEU A 12 -12.77 -20.53 2.14
CA LEU A 12 -12.08 -19.67 3.11
C LEU A 12 -10.55 -19.82 3.05
N TYR A 13 -10.04 -21.01 2.69
CA TYR A 13 -8.60 -21.25 2.55
C TYR A 13 -8.03 -20.64 1.27
N VAL A 14 -8.74 -20.76 0.16
CA VAL A 14 -8.37 -20.14 -1.13
C VAL A 14 -8.48 -18.63 -1.00
N TRP A 15 -9.59 -18.11 -0.47
CA TRP A 15 -9.71 -16.67 -0.27
C TRP A 15 -8.73 -16.14 0.77
N GLY A 16 -8.45 -16.91 1.82
CA GLY A 16 -7.42 -16.59 2.80
C GLY A 16 -6.03 -16.52 2.17
N SER A 17 -5.64 -17.48 1.34
CA SER A 17 -4.32 -17.52 0.69
C SER A 17 -4.15 -16.39 -0.34
N PHE A 18 -5.18 -16.14 -1.16
CA PHE A 18 -5.21 -14.99 -2.08
C PHE A 18 -5.22 -13.66 -1.33
N GLY A 19 -5.98 -13.56 -0.24
CA GLY A 19 -6.02 -12.39 0.63
C GLY A 19 -4.69 -12.13 1.32
N VAL A 20 -4.02 -13.16 1.82
CA VAL A 20 -2.66 -13.07 2.42
C VAL A 20 -1.63 -12.68 1.39
N THR A 21 -1.70 -13.22 0.17
CA THR A 21 -0.81 -12.83 -0.93
C THR A 21 -1.01 -11.37 -1.31
N ALA A 22 -2.26 -10.94 -1.49
CA ALA A 22 -2.60 -9.55 -1.75
C ALA A 22 -2.19 -8.63 -0.58
N LEU A 23 -2.36 -9.08 0.67
CA LEU A 23 -1.95 -8.36 1.86
C LEU A 23 -0.43 -8.16 1.89
N CYS A 24 0.36 -9.20 1.61
CA CYS A 24 1.82 -9.09 1.48
C CYS A 24 2.22 -8.12 0.37
N MET A 25 1.59 -8.24 -0.81
CA MET A 25 1.86 -7.38 -1.95
C MET A 25 1.46 -5.92 -1.69
N ILE A 26 0.50 -5.67 -0.78
CA ILE A 26 0.05 -4.33 -0.38
C ILE A 26 0.84 -3.80 0.83
N ALA A 27 1.35 -4.68 1.70
CA ALA A 27 2.12 -4.30 2.89
C ALA A 27 3.40 -3.54 2.52
N GLU A 28 4.14 -4.02 1.52
CA GLU A 28 5.33 -3.35 0.99
C GLU A 28 5.05 -1.91 0.48
N PRO A 29 4.08 -1.69 -0.44
CA PRO A 29 3.75 -0.35 -0.90
C PRO A 29 3.08 0.52 0.16
N LEU A 30 2.42 -0.03 1.19
CA LEU A 30 1.93 0.76 2.33
C LEU A 30 3.09 1.33 3.17
N LEU A 31 4.09 0.50 3.47
CA LEU A 31 5.32 0.93 4.17
C LEU A 31 6.12 1.95 3.34
N VAL A 32 6.23 1.72 2.03
CA VAL A 32 6.89 2.66 1.09
C VAL A 32 6.09 3.94 0.91
N ARG A 33 4.75 3.88 0.83
CA ARG A 33 3.88 5.07 0.76
C ARG A 33 3.97 5.91 2.03
N GLY A 34 4.09 5.28 3.20
CA GLY A 34 4.37 5.96 4.47
C GLY A 34 5.64 6.80 4.41
N ARG A 35 6.72 6.24 3.84
CA ARG A 35 7.98 6.97 3.59
C ARG A 35 7.88 8.01 2.48
N GLY A 36 7.10 7.76 1.43
CA GLY A 36 6.87 8.71 0.33
C GLY A 36 6.25 10.03 0.80
N ARG A 37 5.44 9.99 1.86
CA ARG A 37 4.89 11.21 2.49
C ARG A 37 5.98 12.06 3.14
N GLN A 38 6.98 11.44 3.76
CA GLN A 38 8.13 12.14 4.34
C GLN A 38 9.06 12.72 3.27
N ILE A 39 9.28 11.99 2.16
CA ILE A 39 10.09 12.46 1.03
C ILE A 39 9.42 13.66 0.37
N ARG A 40 8.10 13.62 0.14
CA ARG A 40 7.34 14.76 -0.40
C ARG A 40 7.45 16.01 0.47
N GLN A 41 7.41 15.86 1.79
CA GLN A 41 7.58 16.99 2.71
C GLN A 41 8.99 17.58 2.70
N ARG A 42 10.02 16.75 2.47
CA ARG A 42 11.41 17.23 2.30
C ARG A 42 11.59 17.97 0.99
N ILE A 43 11.09 17.42 -0.13
CA ILE A 43 11.15 18.06 -1.44
C ILE A 43 10.41 19.41 -1.43
N ALA A 44 9.23 19.48 -0.81
CA ALA A 44 8.47 20.73 -0.70
C ALA A 44 9.15 21.80 0.18
N ARG A 45 10.12 21.42 1.03
CA ARG A 45 10.95 22.36 1.79
C ARG A 45 12.13 22.87 0.96
N ILE A 46 12.80 21.97 0.24
CA ILE A 46 13.93 22.33 -0.64
C ILE A 46 13.47 23.26 -1.76
N ALA A 47 12.33 22.95 -2.40
CA ALA A 47 11.76 23.77 -3.47
C ALA A 47 11.43 25.21 -3.02
N ARG A 48 11.12 25.43 -1.74
CA ARG A 48 10.88 26.78 -1.20
C ARG A 48 12.17 27.57 -1.01
N MET A 49 13.25 26.92 -0.59
CA MET A 49 14.55 27.58 -0.43
C MET A 49 15.16 27.93 -1.78
N GLU A 50 14.99 27.09 -2.80
CA GLU A 50 15.44 27.44 -4.17
C GLU A 50 14.72 28.67 -4.73
N GLN A 51 13.45 28.93 -4.35
CA GLN A 51 12.76 30.15 -4.76
C GLN A 51 13.28 31.42 -4.06
N GLU A 52 13.74 31.32 -2.81
CA GLU A 52 14.30 32.47 -2.09
C GLU A 52 15.75 32.77 -2.48
N VAL A 53 16.51 31.76 -2.92
CA VAL A 53 17.89 31.94 -3.39
C VAL A 53 17.96 32.44 -4.85
N GLN A 54 16.89 32.24 -5.63
CA GLN A 54 16.78 32.78 -7.00
C GLN A 54 16.17 34.19 -7.11
N GLN A 55 15.62 34.75 -6.04
CA GLN A 55 15.13 36.13 -5.96
C GLN A 55 16.25 37.08 -5.51
#